data_AF-A0AAU7RUZ2-F1
#
_entry.id   AF-A0AAU7RUZ2-F1
#
_cell.length_a   1.000
_cell.length_b   1.000
_cell.length_c   1.000
_cell.angle_alpha   90.00
_cell.angle_beta   90.00
_cell.angle_gamma   90.00
#
_symmetry.space_group_name_H-M   'P 1'
#
loop_
_entity.id
_entity.type
_entity.pdbx_description
1 polymer ?
#
loop_
_entity_poly.entity_id
_entity_poly.type
_entity_poly.pdbx_seq_one_letter_code
_entity_poly.pdbx_strand_id
1 'polypeptide(L)'
;MANTDARYLIRDYGPMVLFASITVGGMIFIWSSKLMGWSLPVVTGVPLVLMGIYFIVSLTVAGFRLHNEQAGDNLYYMGFLFTLSSLGVSLYLFAGETSIETIVRNFGIAVTSTIAGVTLRILFNQMRRDPIDIERSVRHELAEMTRRVRTELDSSSREFSHYRRVSNQMLSEGFEEIARQAERNGQEINKILEMLAKQAVTPINDAAAQLTATTSQLSDIIGTFGAAVENVGKKLEEIRSPEDVVRAELAPAIAAIKEMSEAQLQPLRNIEVALGRMAEAMGQAPLPRPKADEVIAVEPEDIPRKRWWHLW
;
A
#
# COMPACT_ATOMS: atom_id res chain seq x y z
N MET A 1 21.98 42.23 32.84
CA MET A 1 23.18 42.14 33.72
C MET A 1 22.94 43.00 34.95
N ALA A 2 23.30 44.29 35.02
CA ALA A 2 23.20 45.11 36.24
C ALA A 2 21.95 44.95 37.15
N ASN A 3 20.73 44.86 36.59
CA ASN A 3 19.48 44.67 37.35
C ASN A 3 19.31 43.25 37.95
N THR A 4 20.07 42.27 37.46
CA THR A 4 20.18 40.93 38.04
C THR A 4 21.16 40.95 39.22
N ASP A 5 22.33 41.56 39.03
CA ASP A 5 23.43 41.59 40.01
C ASP A 5 22.99 42.32 41.30
N ALA A 6 22.27 43.43 41.14
CA ALA A 6 21.66 44.16 42.26
C ALA A 6 20.70 43.30 43.11
N ARG A 7 19.97 42.34 42.50
CA ARG A 7 19.02 41.47 43.24
C ARG A 7 19.75 40.42 44.06
N TYR A 8 20.87 39.89 43.56
CA TYR A 8 21.73 39.00 44.35
C TYR A 8 22.34 39.75 45.53
N LEU A 9 22.92 40.94 45.30
CA LEU A 9 23.49 41.76 46.38
C LEU A 9 22.46 42.13 47.45
N ILE A 10 21.23 42.50 47.06
CA ILE A 10 20.15 42.81 48.01
C ILE A 10 19.71 41.57 48.80
N ARG A 11 19.64 40.39 48.18
CA ARG A 11 19.24 39.16 48.90
C ARG A 11 20.33 38.67 49.86
N ASP A 12 21.59 38.75 49.43
CA ASP A 12 22.70 38.07 50.11
C ASP A 12 23.35 38.98 51.18
N TYR A 13 23.36 40.31 50.99
CA TYR A 13 23.83 41.29 51.99
C TYR A 13 22.71 42.08 52.68
N GLY A 14 21.53 42.23 52.07
CA GLY A 14 20.43 43.02 52.62
C GLY A 14 20.03 42.64 54.05
N PRO A 15 19.93 41.35 54.45
CA PRO A 15 19.63 40.97 55.82
C PRO A 15 20.66 41.47 56.84
N MET A 16 21.95 41.47 56.47
CA MET A 16 23.04 41.97 57.30
C MET A 16 22.95 43.50 57.44
N VAL A 17 22.70 44.21 56.33
CA VAL A 17 22.52 45.67 56.32
C VAL A 17 21.27 46.09 57.10
N LEU A 18 20.18 45.33 57.01
CA LEU A 18 18.94 45.55 57.77
C LEU A 18 19.17 45.38 59.28
N PHE A 19 19.84 44.29 59.69
CA PHE A 19 20.21 44.07 61.09
C PHE A 19 21.13 45.18 61.61
N ALA A 20 22.19 45.52 60.87
CA ALA A 20 23.16 46.53 61.27
C ALA A 20 22.53 47.93 61.38
N SER A 21 21.73 48.34 60.39
CA SER A 21 21.07 49.66 60.39
C SER A 21 20.02 49.81 61.49
N ILE A 22 19.19 48.79 61.75
CA ILE A 22 18.23 48.83 62.86
C ILE A 22 18.94 48.81 64.22
N THR A 23 20.02 48.03 64.37
CA THR A 23 20.78 47.97 65.62
C THR A 23 21.52 49.28 65.89
N VAL A 24 22.30 49.80 64.94
CA VAL A 24 23.02 51.07 65.10
C VAL A 24 22.05 52.25 65.27
N GLY A 25 20.97 52.28 64.49
CA GLY A 25 19.92 53.29 64.63
C GLY A 25 19.24 53.26 66.00
N GLY A 26 18.93 52.07 66.53
CA GLY A 26 18.37 51.91 67.88
C GLY A 26 19.35 52.31 68.98
N MET A 27 20.65 52.01 68.84
CA MET A 27 21.69 52.46 69.78
C MET A 27 21.83 53.99 69.80
N ILE A 28 21.85 54.63 68.61
CA ILE A 28 21.89 56.10 68.48
C ILE A 28 20.62 56.73 69.08
N PHE A 29 19.45 56.13 68.84
CA PHE A 29 18.18 56.59 69.44
C PHE A 29 18.22 56.51 70.97
N ILE A 30 18.66 55.39 71.54
CA ILE A 30 18.77 55.21 73.01
C ILE A 30 19.73 56.26 73.61
N TRP A 31 20.85 56.55 72.92
CA TRP A 31 21.83 57.51 73.38
C TRP A 31 21.30 58.94 73.35
N SER A 32 20.78 59.39 72.21
CA SER A 32 20.22 60.74 72.04
C SER A 32 19.00 60.99 72.93
N SER A 33 18.03 60.08 72.96
CA SER A 33 16.82 60.24 73.78
C SER A 33 17.12 60.33 75.28
N LYS A 34 18.10 59.55 75.79
CA LYS A 34 18.55 59.68 77.20
C LYS A 34 19.29 60.97 77.48
N LEU A 35 20.20 61.42 76.61
CA LEU A 35 20.88 62.72 76.77
C LEU A 35 19.90 63.90 76.73
N MET A 36 18.81 63.76 75.98
CA MET A 36 17.72 64.76 75.91
C MET A 36 16.65 64.59 77.01
N GLY A 37 16.86 63.72 78.01
CA GLY A 37 15.96 63.55 79.15
C GLY A 37 14.58 62.96 78.82
N TRP A 38 14.44 62.18 77.73
CA TRP A 38 13.15 61.63 77.31
C TRP A 38 12.59 60.62 78.32
N SER A 39 11.26 60.46 78.31
CA SER A 39 10.58 59.58 79.26
C SER A 39 10.96 58.12 79.06
N LEU A 40 11.27 57.43 80.17
CA LEU A 40 11.80 56.07 80.17
C LEU A 40 10.95 55.03 79.41
N PRO A 41 9.60 55.10 79.38
CA PRO A 41 8.79 54.21 78.53
C PRO A 41 9.03 54.39 77.02
N VAL A 42 9.34 55.61 76.56
CA VAL A 42 9.65 55.87 75.13
C VAL A 42 11.05 55.36 74.79
N VAL A 43 12.02 55.63 75.67
CA VAL A 43 13.43 55.19 75.53
C VAL A 43 13.55 53.67 75.37
N THR A 44 12.68 52.89 76.03
CA THR A 44 12.65 51.42 75.91
C THR A 44 11.61 50.91 74.89
N GLY A 45 10.45 51.57 74.77
CA GLY A 45 9.38 51.13 73.89
C GLY A 45 9.76 51.18 72.40
N VAL A 46 10.50 52.20 71.97
CA VAL A 46 10.97 52.31 70.58
C VAL A 46 11.94 51.17 70.21
N PRO A 47 12.99 50.86 71.00
CA PRO A 47 13.79 49.64 70.84
C PRO A 47 12.99 48.34 70.73
N LEU A 48 11.97 48.13 71.58
CA LEU A 48 11.10 46.95 71.52
C LEU A 48 10.29 46.91 70.21
N VAL A 49 9.79 48.05 69.73
CA VAL A 49 9.09 48.17 68.44
C VAL A 49 10.06 47.91 67.27
N LEU A 50 11.30 48.40 67.33
CA LEU A 50 12.32 48.11 66.31
C LEU A 50 12.65 46.62 66.22
N MET A 51 12.76 45.93 67.36
CA MET A 51 12.90 44.46 67.42
C MET A 51 11.67 43.75 66.84
N GLY A 52 10.46 44.22 67.14
CA GLY A 52 9.21 43.71 66.56
C GLY A 52 9.11 43.89 65.05
N ILE A 53 9.54 45.05 64.53
CA ILE A 53 9.60 45.33 63.09
C ILE A 53 10.61 44.39 62.42
N TYR A 54 11.82 44.26 62.96
CA TYR A 54 12.84 43.33 62.44
C TYR A 54 12.32 41.87 62.41
N PHE A 55 11.67 41.43 63.50
CA PHE A 55 11.02 40.11 63.59
C PHE A 55 10.00 39.92 62.44
N ILE A 56 9.04 40.84 62.29
CA ILE A 56 8.01 40.74 61.24
C ILE A 56 8.62 40.75 59.84
N VAL A 57 9.59 41.63 59.55
CA VAL A 57 10.24 41.73 58.24
C VAL A 57 10.99 40.43 57.89
N SER A 58 11.73 39.86 58.84
CA SER A 58 12.49 38.61 58.65
C SER A 58 11.62 37.38 58.33
N LEU A 59 10.37 37.35 58.81
CA LEU A 59 9.41 36.28 58.52
C LEU A 59 8.66 36.50 57.19
N THR A 60 8.23 37.74 56.94
CA THR A 60 7.28 38.06 55.87
C THR A 60 7.93 38.39 54.54
N VAL A 61 9.06 39.11 54.52
CA VAL A 61 9.62 39.63 53.26
C VAL A 61 10.60 38.62 52.66
N ALA A 62 10.24 38.05 51.50
CA ALA A 62 10.98 36.96 50.87
C ALA A 62 12.48 37.26 50.59
N GLY A 63 12.84 38.53 50.37
CA GLY A 63 14.23 38.96 50.18
C GLY A 63 15.05 39.09 51.48
N PHE A 64 14.41 39.06 52.65
CA PHE A 64 15.05 39.18 53.96
C PHE A 64 14.82 37.94 54.86
N ARG A 65 14.37 36.82 54.26
CA ARG A 65 14.18 35.55 54.96
C ARG A 65 15.52 34.89 55.32
N LEU A 66 15.97 35.20 56.53
CA LEU A 66 17.09 34.54 57.19
C LEU A 66 16.72 33.10 57.61
N HIS A 67 17.74 32.30 57.94
CA HIS A 67 17.52 31.06 58.68
C HIS A 67 16.95 31.42 60.08
N ASN A 68 15.96 30.66 60.57
CA ASN A 68 15.26 30.97 61.83
C ASN A 68 16.22 31.19 63.02
N GLU A 69 17.27 30.37 63.09
CA GLU A 69 18.36 30.47 64.08
C GLU A 69 19.08 31.83 64.01
N GLN A 70 19.48 32.28 62.82
CA GLN A 70 20.15 33.56 62.61
C GLN A 70 19.22 34.77 62.88
N ALA A 71 17.93 34.66 62.57
CA ALA A 71 16.95 35.69 62.91
C ALA A 71 16.79 35.83 64.43
N GLY A 72 16.70 34.70 65.16
CA GLY A 72 16.65 34.66 66.62
C GLY A 72 17.92 35.19 67.29
N ASP A 73 19.09 34.81 66.78
CA ASP A 73 20.38 35.28 67.30
C ASP A 73 20.58 36.79 67.09
N ASN A 74 20.22 37.31 65.91
CA ASN A 74 20.24 38.75 65.65
C ASN A 74 19.32 39.51 66.62
N LEU A 75 18.13 39.00 66.95
CA LEU A 75 17.22 39.60 67.93
C LEU A 75 17.77 39.56 69.36
N TYR A 76 18.46 38.48 69.72
CA TYR A 76 19.17 38.38 71.00
C TYR A 76 20.29 39.41 71.12
N TYR A 77 21.16 39.52 70.10
CA TYR A 77 22.23 40.52 70.08
C TYR A 77 21.69 41.96 70.06
N MET A 78 20.61 42.21 69.31
CA MET A 78 19.95 43.52 69.28
C MET A 78 19.43 43.92 70.67
N GLY A 79 18.69 43.03 71.34
CA GLY A 79 18.19 43.26 72.71
C GLY A 79 19.31 43.48 73.73
N PHE A 80 20.40 42.70 73.63
CA PHE A 80 21.59 42.84 74.47
C PHE A 80 22.32 44.18 74.26
N LEU A 81 22.57 44.56 73.00
CA LEU A 81 23.25 45.81 72.66
C LEU A 81 22.42 47.05 73.02
N PHE A 82 21.09 46.98 72.90
CA PHE A 82 20.18 48.03 73.36
C PHE A 82 20.25 48.20 74.88
N THR A 83 20.21 47.10 75.65
CA THR A 83 20.35 47.14 77.10
C THR A 83 21.72 47.66 77.55
N LEU A 84 22.81 47.23 76.91
CA LEU A 84 24.17 47.74 77.19
C LEU A 84 24.30 49.24 76.87
N SER A 85 23.80 49.69 75.72
CA SER A 85 23.80 51.12 75.35
C SER A 85 23.00 51.95 76.35
N SER A 86 21.83 51.45 76.73
CA SER A 86 20.97 52.08 77.73
C SER A 86 21.66 52.16 79.10
N LEU A 87 22.37 51.12 79.54
CA LEU A 87 23.15 51.12 80.78
C LEU A 87 24.35 52.07 80.71
N GLY A 88 25.14 52.03 79.63
CA GLY A 88 26.31 52.89 79.45
C GLY A 88 25.97 54.38 79.53
N VAL A 89 24.85 54.80 78.95
CA VAL A 89 24.40 56.19 79.01
C VAL A 89 23.80 56.54 80.39
N SER A 90 23.16 55.59 81.10
CA SER A 90 22.79 55.81 82.51
C SER A 90 24.03 56.02 83.40
N LEU A 91 25.11 55.28 83.17
CA LEU A 91 26.36 55.41 83.92
C LEU A 91 27.13 56.69 83.57
N TYR A 92 27.07 57.13 82.31
CA TYR A 92 27.63 58.43 81.90
C TYR A 92 26.90 59.60 82.59
N LEU A 93 25.56 59.60 82.59
CA LEU A 93 24.74 60.62 83.24
C LEU A 93 24.82 60.56 84.79
N PHE A 94 25.25 59.44 85.36
CA PHE A 94 25.51 59.33 86.81
C PHE A 94 26.68 60.20 87.28
N ALA A 95 27.70 60.39 86.43
CA ALA A 95 28.87 61.21 86.78
C ALA A 95 28.57 62.72 86.87
N GLY A 96 27.37 63.16 86.49
CA GLY A 96 26.87 64.52 86.69
C GLY A 96 26.18 64.69 88.05
N GLU A 97 24.89 64.32 88.13
CA GLU A 97 24.00 64.67 89.25
C GLU A 97 22.91 63.60 89.56
N THR A 98 22.97 62.41 88.96
CA THR A 98 21.85 61.45 88.97
C THR A 98 21.80 60.58 90.25
N SER A 99 20.62 60.28 90.78
CA SER A 99 20.47 59.36 91.94
C SER A 99 20.65 57.87 91.56
N ILE A 100 21.18 57.06 92.48
CA ILE A 100 21.36 55.61 92.29
C ILE A 100 20.02 54.91 91.97
N GLU A 101 18.94 55.32 92.64
CA GLU A 101 17.58 54.84 92.37
C GLU A 101 17.16 55.05 90.91
N THR A 102 17.51 56.20 90.33
CA THR A 102 17.24 56.51 88.92
C THR A 102 18.04 55.58 88.00
N ILE A 103 19.30 55.23 88.34
CA ILE A 103 20.07 54.23 87.58
C ILE A 103 19.38 52.87 87.64
N VAL A 104 18.99 52.41 88.84
CA VAL A 104 18.35 51.10 89.05
C VAL A 104 17.03 51.01 88.29
N ARG A 105 16.20 52.07 88.31
CA ARG A 105 14.96 52.16 87.53
C ARG A 105 15.25 52.17 86.02
N ASN A 106 16.20 52.97 85.57
CA ASN A 106 16.63 53.04 84.16
C ASN A 106 17.17 51.70 83.66
N PHE A 107 17.88 50.94 84.51
CA PHE A 107 18.40 49.61 84.22
C PHE A 107 17.30 48.56 84.20
N GLY A 108 16.41 48.53 85.20
CA GLY A 108 15.32 47.56 85.28
C GLY A 108 14.37 47.63 84.07
N ILE A 109 14.06 48.84 83.58
CA ILE A 109 13.26 48.99 82.35
C ILE A 109 14.11 48.70 81.09
N ALA A 110 15.41 49.00 81.06
CA ALA A 110 16.29 48.62 79.97
C ALA A 110 16.44 47.09 79.79
N VAL A 111 16.48 46.33 80.89
CA VAL A 111 16.58 44.86 80.86
C VAL A 111 15.43 44.20 80.08
N THR A 112 14.28 44.88 79.94
CA THR A 112 13.15 44.35 79.14
C THR A 112 13.48 44.13 77.66
N SER A 113 14.39 44.90 77.04
CA SER A 113 14.85 44.61 75.66
C SER A 113 15.72 43.35 75.59
N THR A 114 16.54 43.06 76.60
CA THR A 114 17.26 41.77 76.68
C THR A 114 16.27 40.62 76.89
N ILE A 115 15.29 40.76 77.78
CA ILE A 115 14.26 39.73 78.01
C ILE A 115 13.49 39.45 76.70
N ALA A 116 13.00 40.49 76.02
CA ALA A 116 12.31 40.34 74.73
C ALA A 116 13.20 39.67 73.67
N GLY A 117 14.49 40.03 73.57
CA GLY A 117 15.44 39.40 72.66
C GLY A 117 15.65 37.90 72.95
N VAL A 118 15.76 37.52 74.22
CA VAL A 118 15.84 36.10 74.63
C VAL A 118 14.54 35.36 74.34
N THR A 119 13.37 35.94 74.64
CA THR A 119 12.07 35.32 74.36
C THR A 119 11.86 35.12 72.85
N LEU A 120 12.18 36.10 72.02
CA LEU A 120 12.10 35.99 70.56
C LEU A 120 13.12 34.99 70.00
N ARG A 121 14.34 34.89 70.57
CA ARG A 121 15.31 33.85 70.22
C ARG A 121 14.78 32.45 70.51
N ILE A 122 14.18 32.23 71.68
CA ILE A 122 13.58 30.95 72.05
C ILE A 122 12.44 30.60 71.09
N LEU A 123 11.55 31.54 70.77
CA LEU A 123 10.45 31.32 69.84
C LEU A 123 10.95 31.00 68.43
N PHE A 124 11.98 31.70 67.93
CA PHE A 124 12.62 31.38 66.66
C PHE A 124 13.27 29.99 66.65
N ASN A 125 13.97 29.62 67.71
CA ASN A 125 14.66 28.33 67.80
C ASN A 125 13.69 27.15 67.99
N GLN A 126 12.50 27.37 68.58
CA GLN A 126 11.43 26.37 68.61
C GLN A 126 10.78 26.15 67.22
N MET A 127 10.89 27.11 66.29
CA MET A 127 10.48 26.93 64.89
C MET A 127 11.53 26.20 64.03
N ARG A 128 12.53 25.55 64.64
CA ARG A 128 13.56 24.75 63.96
C ARG A 128 13.01 23.36 63.59
N ARG A 129 12.66 23.17 62.31
CA ARG A 129 12.66 21.82 61.69
C ARG A 129 14.11 21.43 61.45
N ASP A 130 14.54 20.25 61.90
CA ASP A 130 15.96 19.89 61.81
C ASP A 130 16.39 19.63 60.35
N PRO A 131 17.32 20.41 59.77
CA PRO A 131 17.79 20.19 58.42
C PRO A 131 18.57 18.88 58.27
N ILE A 132 19.15 18.34 59.34
CA ILE A 132 19.94 17.10 59.30
C ILE A 132 19.03 15.90 59.06
N ASP A 133 17.83 15.87 59.64
CA ASP A 133 16.89 14.77 59.43
C ASP A 133 16.24 14.81 58.04
N ILE A 134 16.07 16.02 57.47
CA ILE A 134 15.69 16.20 56.06
C ILE A 134 16.82 15.72 55.13
N GLU A 135 18.08 16.03 55.43
CA GLU A 135 19.20 15.54 54.61
C GLU A 135 19.33 14.00 54.69
N ARG A 136 19.15 13.42 55.88
CA ARG A 136 19.14 11.96 56.10
C ARG A 136 18.01 11.28 55.35
N SER A 137 16.78 11.81 55.39
CA SER A 137 15.64 11.22 54.69
C SER A 137 15.83 11.30 53.16
N VAL A 138 16.25 12.46 52.63
CA VAL A 138 16.54 12.64 51.20
C VAL A 138 17.69 11.72 50.75
N ARG A 139 18.77 11.59 51.53
CA ARG A 139 19.86 10.62 51.24
C ARG A 139 19.36 9.17 51.22
N HIS A 140 18.42 8.81 52.10
CA HIS A 140 17.82 7.47 52.16
C HIS A 140 16.90 7.20 50.96
N GLU A 141 16.01 8.14 50.66
CA GLU A 141 15.07 8.09 49.54
C GLU A 141 15.82 8.02 48.19
N LEU A 142 16.84 8.85 47.99
CA LEU A 142 17.70 8.79 46.80
C LEU A 142 18.43 7.44 46.68
N ALA A 143 18.92 6.87 47.78
CA ALA A 143 19.56 5.56 47.78
C ALA A 143 18.56 4.42 47.47
N GLU A 144 17.31 4.53 47.94
CA GLU A 144 16.25 3.57 47.64
C GLU A 144 15.82 3.65 46.17
N MET A 145 15.56 4.86 45.66
CA MET A 145 15.20 5.09 44.27
C MET A 145 16.31 4.65 43.31
N THR A 146 17.58 4.90 43.66
CA THR A 146 18.73 4.39 42.89
C THR A 146 18.77 2.86 42.86
N ARG A 147 18.44 2.18 43.97
CA ARG A 147 18.33 0.71 44.01
C ARG A 147 17.19 0.20 43.13
N ARG A 148 16.00 0.82 43.21
CA ARG A 148 14.84 0.48 42.36
C ARG A 148 15.18 0.61 40.87
N VAL A 149 15.74 1.75 40.45
CA VAL A 149 16.16 2.00 39.06
C VAL A 149 17.21 0.99 38.60
N ARG A 150 18.18 0.63 39.44
CA ARG A 150 19.16 -0.42 39.11
C ARG A 150 18.50 -1.78 38.88
N THR A 151 17.61 -2.21 39.77
CA THR A 151 16.89 -3.49 39.63
C THR A 151 16.07 -3.53 38.34
N GLU A 152 15.42 -2.42 37.98
CA GLU A 152 14.65 -2.31 36.74
C GLU A 152 15.56 -2.41 35.50
N LEU A 153 16.68 -1.68 35.46
CA LEU A 153 17.66 -1.76 34.37
C LEU A 153 18.29 -3.16 34.24
N ASP A 154 18.61 -3.81 35.36
CA ASP A 154 19.06 -5.20 35.38
C ASP A 154 17.96 -6.16 34.86
N SER A 155 16.67 -5.84 35.04
CA SER A 155 15.54 -6.58 34.48
C SER A 155 15.44 -6.38 32.96
N SER A 156 15.32 -5.14 32.49
CA SER A 156 15.22 -4.80 31.06
C SER A 156 16.42 -5.32 30.27
N SER A 157 17.63 -5.31 30.83
CA SER A 157 18.84 -5.87 30.20
C SER A 157 18.72 -7.38 29.92
N ARG A 158 18.11 -8.14 30.84
CA ARG A 158 17.81 -9.57 30.64
C ARG A 158 16.71 -9.76 29.60
N GLU A 159 15.66 -8.94 29.63
CA GLU A 159 14.55 -8.99 28.67
C GLU A 159 15.01 -8.67 27.24
N PHE A 160 15.78 -7.60 27.02
CA PHE A 160 16.41 -7.31 25.73
C PHE A 160 17.33 -8.43 25.26
N SER A 161 18.09 -9.05 26.17
CA SER A 161 18.95 -10.20 25.85
C SER A 161 18.15 -11.45 25.44
N HIS A 162 16.99 -11.66 26.06
CA HIS A 162 16.04 -12.72 25.71
C HIS A 162 15.36 -12.44 24.36
N TYR A 163 14.77 -11.24 24.20
CA TYR A 163 14.14 -10.79 22.96
C TYR A 163 15.10 -10.88 21.78
N ARG A 164 16.36 -10.43 21.92
CA ARG A 164 17.37 -10.55 20.87
C ARG A 164 17.62 -12.00 20.47
N ARG A 165 17.65 -12.94 21.42
CA ARG A 165 17.82 -14.38 21.13
C ARG A 165 16.61 -14.92 20.35
N VAL A 166 15.41 -14.71 20.86
CA VAL A 166 14.16 -15.18 20.24
C VAL A 166 13.96 -14.56 18.86
N SER A 167 14.25 -13.27 18.69
CA SER A 167 14.19 -12.59 17.39
C SER A 167 15.15 -13.17 16.36
N ASN A 168 16.42 -13.47 16.74
CA ASN A 168 17.36 -14.11 15.83
C ASN A 168 16.93 -15.55 15.49
N GLN A 169 16.38 -16.30 16.45
CA GLN A 169 15.84 -17.63 16.22
C GLN A 169 14.66 -17.61 15.24
N MET A 170 13.63 -16.77 15.50
CA MET A 170 12.46 -16.63 14.61
C MET A 170 12.84 -16.15 13.20
N LEU A 171 13.86 -15.28 13.07
CA LEU A 171 14.38 -14.88 11.76
C LEU A 171 15.05 -16.06 11.04
N SER A 172 15.88 -16.85 11.74
CA SER A 172 16.55 -18.03 11.15
C SER A 172 15.53 -19.08 10.71
N GLU A 173 14.60 -19.46 11.59
CA GLU A 173 13.52 -20.41 11.31
C GLU A 173 12.61 -19.90 10.19
N GLY A 174 12.29 -18.60 10.18
CA GLY A 174 11.50 -17.95 9.14
C GLY A 174 12.18 -17.96 7.78
N PHE A 175 13.48 -17.68 7.68
CA PHE A 175 14.22 -17.79 6.43
C PHE A 175 14.32 -19.24 5.92
N GLU A 176 14.52 -20.20 6.82
CA GLU A 176 14.56 -21.62 6.48
C GLU A 176 13.21 -22.14 5.95
N GLU A 177 12.11 -21.70 6.55
CA GLU A 177 10.76 -22.04 6.08
C GLU A 177 10.38 -21.32 4.78
N ILE A 178 10.78 -20.05 4.60
CA ILE A 178 10.63 -19.33 3.32
C ILE A 178 11.39 -20.06 2.21
N ALA A 179 12.61 -20.56 2.48
CA ALA A 179 13.37 -21.35 1.51
C ALA A 179 12.67 -22.66 1.15
N ARG A 180 12.17 -23.42 2.15
CA ARG A 180 11.38 -24.64 1.91
C ARG A 180 10.09 -24.37 1.11
N GLN A 181 9.41 -23.26 1.36
CA GLN A 181 8.20 -22.88 0.62
C GLN A 181 8.53 -22.44 -0.80
N ALA A 182 9.62 -21.69 -1.02
CA ALA A 182 10.10 -21.32 -2.34
C ALA A 182 10.45 -22.57 -3.19
N GLU A 183 11.13 -23.56 -2.60
CA GLU A 183 11.46 -24.80 -3.30
C GLU A 183 10.21 -25.64 -3.63
N ARG A 184 9.27 -25.82 -2.67
CA ARG A 184 7.98 -26.49 -2.92
C ARG A 184 7.18 -25.80 -4.03
N ASN A 185 7.07 -24.47 -3.98
CA ASN A 185 6.37 -23.69 -5.00
C ASN A 185 7.07 -23.81 -6.36
N GLY A 186 8.41 -23.83 -6.39
CA GLY A 186 9.19 -24.10 -7.60
C GLY A 186 8.91 -25.49 -8.19
N GLN A 187 8.79 -26.52 -7.35
CA GLN A 187 8.43 -27.87 -7.79
C GLN A 187 7.01 -27.93 -8.37
N GLU A 188 6.01 -27.30 -7.74
CA GLU A 188 4.65 -27.23 -8.29
C GLU A 188 4.58 -26.41 -9.59
N ILE A 189 5.30 -25.29 -9.69
CA ILE A 189 5.40 -24.50 -10.93
C ILE A 189 6.00 -25.34 -12.07
N ASN A 190 7.02 -26.16 -11.80
CA ASN A 190 7.59 -27.07 -12.81
C ASN A 190 6.57 -28.13 -13.27
N LYS A 191 5.78 -28.73 -12.36
CA LYS A 191 4.70 -29.66 -12.75
C LYS A 191 3.64 -28.97 -13.61
N ILE A 192 3.24 -27.76 -13.25
CA ILE A 192 2.27 -26.96 -14.02
C ILE A 192 2.82 -26.65 -15.42
N LEU A 193 4.09 -26.25 -15.53
CA LEU A 193 4.76 -26.04 -16.82
C LEU A 193 4.83 -27.32 -17.66
N GLU A 194 5.11 -28.49 -17.06
CA GLU A 194 5.13 -29.76 -17.77
C GLU A 194 3.73 -30.16 -18.29
N MET A 195 2.68 -29.93 -17.50
CA MET A 195 1.29 -30.13 -17.93
C MET A 195 0.90 -29.19 -19.06
N LEU A 196 1.22 -27.90 -18.94
CA LEU A 196 0.95 -26.89 -19.98
C LEU A 196 1.70 -27.20 -21.28
N ALA A 197 2.98 -27.60 -21.20
CA ALA A 197 3.76 -28.00 -22.37
C ALA A 197 3.14 -29.22 -23.08
N LYS A 198 2.72 -30.24 -22.32
CA LYS A 198 2.00 -31.41 -22.88
C LYS A 198 0.67 -31.00 -23.53
N GLN A 199 -0.12 -30.15 -22.87
CA GLN A 199 -1.39 -29.65 -23.42
C GLN A 199 -1.22 -28.77 -24.66
N ALA A 200 -0.12 -28.01 -24.77
CA ALA A 200 0.16 -27.17 -25.93
C ALA A 200 0.63 -27.97 -27.15
N VAL A 201 1.31 -29.11 -26.95
CA VAL A 201 1.79 -29.98 -28.05
C VAL A 201 0.65 -30.77 -28.70
N THR A 202 -0.37 -31.20 -27.95
CA THR A 202 -1.51 -31.96 -28.49
C THR A 202 -2.20 -31.29 -29.70
N PRO A 203 -2.71 -30.04 -29.62
CA PRO A 203 -3.38 -29.39 -30.76
C PRO A 203 -2.44 -29.10 -31.93
N ILE A 204 -1.12 -28.99 -31.70
CA ILE A 204 -0.13 -28.86 -32.77
C ILE A 204 0.00 -30.18 -33.53
N ASN A 205 0.06 -31.31 -32.83
CA ASN A 205 0.05 -32.65 -33.44
C ASN A 205 -1.26 -32.93 -34.17
N ASP A 206 -2.41 -32.59 -33.58
CA ASP A 206 -3.72 -32.76 -34.19
C ASP A 206 -3.85 -31.95 -35.49
N ALA A 207 -3.43 -30.68 -35.47
CA ALA A 207 -3.40 -29.82 -36.66
C ALA A 207 -2.43 -30.33 -37.72
N ALA A 208 -1.25 -30.84 -37.34
CA ALA A 208 -0.28 -31.42 -38.27
C ALA A 208 -0.81 -32.72 -38.91
N ALA A 209 -1.49 -33.57 -38.16
CA ALA A 209 -2.16 -34.77 -38.67
C ALA A 209 -3.30 -34.39 -39.64
N GLN A 210 -4.09 -33.37 -39.30
CA GLN A 210 -5.19 -32.88 -40.13
C GLN A 210 -4.67 -32.26 -41.45
N LEU A 211 -3.61 -31.44 -41.41
CA LEU A 211 -2.91 -30.93 -42.59
C LEU A 211 -2.35 -32.06 -43.47
N THR A 212 -1.79 -33.11 -42.85
CA THR A 212 -1.29 -34.29 -43.57
C THR A 212 -2.42 -35.01 -44.30
N ALA A 213 -3.57 -35.21 -43.64
CA ALA A 213 -4.75 -35.82 -44.25
C ALA A 213 -5.30 -34.98 -45.42
N THR A 214 -5.41 -33.66 -45.26
CA THR A 214 -5.82 -32.74 -46.34
C THR A 214 -4.83 -32.74 -47.51
N THR A 215 -3.52 -32.88 -47.24
CA THR A 215 -2.49 -32.97 -48.28
C THR A 215 -2.56 -34.29 -49.04
N SER A 216 -2.90 -35.39 -48.37
CA SER A 216 -3.19 -36.67 -49.03
C SER A 216 -4.42 -36.55 -49.93
N GLN A 217 -5.52 -36.01 -49.42
CA GLN A 217 -6.75 -35.80 -50.20
C GLN A 217 -6.52 -34.89 -51.42
N LEU A 218 -5.72 -33.82 -51.27
CA LEU A 218 -5.30 -32.99 -52.40
C LEU A 218 -4.48 -33.78 -53.43
N SER A 219 -3.62 -34.69 -52.99
CA SER A 219 -2.83 -35.55 -53.90
C SER A 219 -3.73 -36.52 -54.67
N ASP A 220 -4.73 -37.11 -54.02
CA ASP A 220 -5.73 -37.98 -54.66
C ASP A 220 -6.62 -37.20 -55.66
N ILE A 221 -7.00 -35.97 -55.33
CA ILE A 221 -7.73 -35.06 -56.22
C ILE A 221 -6.86 -34.66 -57.43
N ILE A 222 -5.56 -34.38 -57.23
CA ILE A 222 -4.63 -34.09 -58.32
C ILE A 222 -4.42 -35.31 -59.23
N GLY A 223 -4.31 -36.52 -58.65
CA GLY A 223 -4.18 -37.76 -59.41
C GLY A 223 -5.43 -38.08 -60.25
N THR A 224 -6.62 -37.95 -59.65
CA THR A 224 -7.89 -38.15 -60.36
C THR A 224 -8.17 -37.07 -61.40
N PHE A 225 -7.81 -35.81 -61.14
CA PHE A 225 -7.85 -34.74 -62.14
C PHE A 225 -6.87 -35.00 -63.30
N GLY A 226 -5.63 -35.43 -63.01
CA GLY A 226 -4.66 -35.82 -64.02
C GLY A 226 -5.17 -36.95 -64.92
N ALA A 227 -5.74 -38.00 -64.33
CA ALA A 227 -6.37 -39.09 -65.07
C ALA A 227 -7.56 -38.61 -65.92
N ALA A 228 -8.37 -37.68 -65.42
CA ALA A 228 -9.47 -37.09 -66.18
C ALA A 228 -8.97 -36.25 -67.38
N VAL A 229 -7.90 -35.47 -67.20
CA VAL A 229 -7.25 -34.68 -68.26
C VAL A 229 -6.63 -35.60 -69.32
N GLU A 230 -5.93 -36.67 -68.93
CA GLU A 230 -5.39 -37.66 -69.87
C GLU A 230 -6.51 -38.37 -70.66
N ASN A 231 -7.63 -38.70 -70.00
CA ASN A 231 -8.78 -39.33 -70.64
C ASN A 231 -9.50 -38.37 -71.61
N VAL A 232 -9.56 -37.06 -71.32
CA VAL A 232 -10.00 -36.04 -72.27
C VAL A 232 -9.02 -35.92 -73.44
N GLY A 233 -7.71 -35.98 -73.19
CA GLY A 233 -6.67 -35.99 -74.23
C GLY A 233 -6.85 -37.14 -75.22
N LYS A 234 -6.94 -38.38 -74.73
CA LYS A 234 -7.21 -39.57 -75.55
C LYS A 234 -8.53 -39.46 -76.31
N LYS A 235 -9.58 -38.96 -75.66
CA LYS A 235 -10.88 -38.78 -76.33
C LYS A 235 -10.90 -37.66 -77.38
N LEU A 236 -9.96 -36.72 -77.30
CA LEU A 236 -9.71 -35.71 -78.34
C LEU A 236 -8.90 -36.30 -79.51
N GLU A 237 -7.95 -37.20 -79.21
CA GLU A 237 -7.16 -37.97 -80.17
C GLU A 237 -8.02 -39.02 -80.93
N GLU A 238 -9.08 -39.54 -80.30
CA GLU A 238 -10.12 -40.38 -80.91
C GLU A 238 -11.11 -39.62 -81.81
N ILE A 239 -11.08 -38.27 -81.86
CA ILE A 239 -11.90 -37.51 -82.80
C ILE A 239 -11.32 -37.67 -84.21
N ARG A 240 -11.82 -38.70 -84.91
CA ARG A 240 -11.59 -38.91 -86.34
C ARG A 240 -11.83 -37.65 -87.15
N SER A 241 -11.11 -37.53 -88.27
CA SER A 241 -11.33 -36.44 -89.22
C SER A 241 -12.79 -36.43 -89.69
N PRO A 242 -13.41 -35.26 -89.93
CA PRO A 242 -14.76 -35.19 -90.51
C PRO A 242 -14.88 -35.92 -91.86
N GLU A 243 -13.77 -36.02 -92.59
CA GLU A 243 -13.71 -36.66 -93.91
C GLU A 243 -13.95 -38.18 -93.86
N ASP A 244 -13.47 -38.85 -92.80
CA ASP A 244 -13.65 -40.31 -92.60
C ASP A 244 -15.12 -40.67 -92.37
N VAL A 245 -15.83 -39.88 -91.56
CA VAL A 245 -17.25 -40.12 -91.22
C VAL A 245 -18.14 -39.84 -92.44
N VAL A 246 -17.90 -38.71 -93.12
CA VAL A 246 -18.66 -38.33 -94.33
C VAL A 246 -18.49 -39.37 -95.44
N ARG A 247 -17.28 -39.93 -95.62
CA ARG A 247 -17.02 -40.97 -96.61
C ARG A 247 -17.65 -42.33 -96.25
N ALA A 248 -17.73 -42.67 -94.96
CA ALA A 248 -18.32 -43.94 -94.51
C ALA A 248 -19.85 -43.97 -94.68
N GLU A 249 -20.55 -42.92 -94.27
CA GLU A 249 -22.03 -42.86 -94.29
C GLU A 249 -22.61 -42.67 -95.70
N LEU A 250 -21.95 -41.89 -96.57
CA LEU A 250 -22.47 -41.60 -97.91
C LEU A 250 -22.25 -42.71 -98.93
N ALA A 251 -21.26 -43.58 -98.73
CA ALA A 251 -20.94 -44.68 -99.65
C ALA A 251 -22.12 -45.64 -99.92
N PRO A 252 -22.82 -46.21 -98.91
CA PRO A 252 -23.97 -47.09 -99.16
C PRO A 252 -25.15 -46.38 -99.83
N ALA A 253 -25.38 -45.09 -99.53
CA ALA A 253 -26.45 -44.31 -100.16
C ALA A 253 -26.21 -44.13 -101.68
N ILE A 254 -24.97 -43.84 -102.07
CA ILE A 254 -24.57 -43.71 -103.48
C ILE A 254 -24.68 -45.06 -104.20
N ALA A 255 -24.31 -46.16 -103.54
CA ALA A 255 -24.43 -47.51 -104.10
C ALA A 255 -25.90 -47.89 -104.38
N ALA A 256 -26.80 -47.67 -103.42
CA ALA A 256 -28.23 -48.00 -103.56
C ALA A 256 -28.91 -47.21 -104.71
N ILE A 257 -28.55 -45.94 -104.90
CA ILE A 257 -29.05 -45.12 -106.02
C ILE A 257 -28.60 -45.71 -107.37
N LYS A 258 -27.34 -46.16 -107.49
CA LYS A 258 -26.83 -46.80 -108.70
C LYS A 258 -27.55 -48.12 -109.00
N GLU A 259 -27.70 -48.97 -107.99
CA GLU A 259 -28.34 -50.29 -108.13
C GLU A 259 -29.81 -50.16 -108.55
N MET A 260 -30.55 -49.21 -107.97
CA MET A 260 -31.93 -48.91 -108.38
C MET A 260 -32.02 -48.38 -109.82
N SER A 261 -31.03 -47.59 -110.27
CA SER A 261 -30.96 -47.11 -111.66
C SER A 261 -30.66 -48.22 -112.68
N GLU A 262 -29.86 -49.22 -112.31
CA GLU A 262 -29.53 -50.35 -113.19
C GLU A 262 -30.69 -51.37 -113.25
N ALA A 263 -31.43 -51.55 -112.14
CA ALA A 263 -32.59 -52.43 -112.07
C ALA A 263 -33.76 -52.01 -113.01
N GLN A 264 -33.99 -50.71 -113.19
CA GLN A 264 -35.10 -50.21 -114.04
C GLN A 264 -34.86 -50.37 -115.56
N LEU A 265 -33.62 -50.64 -115.99
CA LEU A 265 -33.28 -50.82 -117.41
C LEU A 265 -33.53 -52.25 -117.93
N GLN A 266 -33.67 -53.24 -117.04
CA GLN A 266 -33.92 -54.65 -117.38
C GLN A 266 -35.23 -54.88 -118.14
N PRO A 267 -36.41 -54.39 -117.68
CA PRO A 267 -37.69 -54.69 -118.34
C PRO A 267 -37.78 -54.18 -119.79
N LEU A 268 -37.23 -52.99 -120.06
CA LEU A 268 -37.36 -52.30 -121.35
C LEU A 268 -36.69 -53.09 -122.49
N ARG A 269 -35.50 -53.65 -122.27
CA ARG A 269 -34.79 -54.49 -123.27
C ARG A 269 -35.54 -55.76 -123.64
N ASN A 270 -36.35 -56.32 -122.74
CA ASN A 270 -37.05 -57.58 -123.00
C ASN A 270 -38.29 -57.37 -123.89
N ILE A 271 -38.90 -56.18 -123.86
CA ILE A 271 -40.02 -55.80 -124.74
C ILE A 271 -39.55 -55.67 -126.20
N GLU A 272 -38.37 -55.07 -126.41
CA GLU A 272 -37.76 -54.88 -127.73
C GLU A 272 -37.47 -56.23 -128.43
N VAL A 273 -36.94 -57.22 -127.70
CA VAL A 273 -36.68 -58.57 -128.21
C VAL A 273 -37.97 -59.35 -128.49
N ALA A 274 -39.05 -59.11 -127.74
CA ALA A 274 -40.35 -59.73 -127.99
C ALA A 274 -40.99 -59.21 -129.29
N LEU A 275 -40.96 -57.89 -129.51
CA LEU A 275 -41.49 -57.26 -130.73
C LEU A 275 -40.77 -57.73 -131.99
N GLY A 276 -39.44 -57.88 -131.96
CA GLY A 276 -38.66 -58.39 -133.09
C GLY A 276 -39.12 -59.79 -133.56
N ARG A 277 -39.39 -60.70 -132.61
CA ARG A 277 -39.85 -62.07 -132.93
C ARG A 277 -41.28 -62.13 -133.48
N MET A 278 -42.12 -61.13 -133.18
CA MET A 278 -43.46 -61.02 -133.76
C MET A 278 -43.43 -60.51 -135.21
N ALA A 279 -42.39 -59.80 -135.63
CA ALA A 279 -42.25 -59.30 -137.01
C ALA A 279 -41.96 -60.44 -138.01
N GLU A 280 -41.05 -61.37 -137.67
CA GLU A 280 -40.73 -62.52 -138.53
C GLU A 280 -41.90 -63.52 -138.64
N ALA A 281 -42.75 -63.60 -137.62
CA ALA A 281 -43.89 -64.52 -137.56
C ALA A 281 -45.08 -64.13 -138.48
N MET A 282 -45.11 -62.93 -139.07
CA MET A 282 -46.23 -62.46 -139.90
C MET A 282 -46.04 -62.73 -141.42
N GLY A 283 -45.00 -63.46 -141.82
CA GLY A 283 -44.67 -63.68 -143.24
C GLY A 283 -45.54 -64.69 -144.02
N GLN A 284 -46.19 -65.67 -143.36
CA GLN A 284 -46.87 -66.78 -144.06
C GLN A 284 -48.17 -67.28 -143.39
N ALA A 285 -49.24 -66.46 -143.46
CA ALA A 285 -50.66 -66.83 -143.64
C ALA A 285 -51.39 -67.79 -142.62
N PRO A 286 -52.74 -67.88 -142.63
CA PRO A 286 -53.77 -66.90 -143.00
C PRO A 286 -54.77 -66.57 -141.85
N LEU A 287 -55.64 -65.58 -142.06
CA LEU A 287 -56.72 -65.19 -141.13
C LEU A 287 -57.91 -66.17 -141.07
N PRO A 288 -58.52 -66.32 -139.88
CA PRO A 288 -59.99 -66.27 -139.78
C PRO A 288 -60.51 -65.25 -138.74
N ARG A 289 -61.83 -65.01 -138.75
CA ARG A 289 -62.63 -64.07 -137.91
C ARG A 289 -63.76 -64.85 -137.18
N PRO A 290 -64.66 -64.24 -136.38
CA PRO A 290 -64.47 -63.38 -135.18
C PRO A 290 -65.43 -63.71 -133.99
N LYS A 291 -65.26 -63.04 -132.83
CA LYS A 291 -66.21 -62.58 -131.77
C LYS A 291 -65.50 -62.56 -130.39
N ALA A 292 -65.59 -61.59 -129.46
CA ALA A 292 -66.68 -60.72 -128.94
C ALA A 292 -67.54 -61.45 -127.87
N ASP A 293 -67.69 -61.04 -126.59
CA ASP A 293 -67.17 -59.89 -125.79
C ASP A 293 -66.78 -60.38 -124.34
N GLU A 294 -66.73 -59.72 -123.16
CA GLU A 294 -67.13 -58.38 -122.63
C GLU A 294 -66.25 -57.94 -121.39
N VAL A 295 -66.79 -57.59 -120.19
CA VAL A 295 -66.05 -57.07 -118.98
C VAL A 295 -66.55 -57.70 -117.63
N ILE A 296 -66.37 -57.28 -116.34
CA ILE A 296 -66.06 -56.02 -115.58
C ILE A 296 -65.21 -56.35 -114.28
N ALA A 297 -64.71 -55.33 -113.55
CA ALA A 297 -64.06 -55.37 -112.20
C ALA A 297 -65.06 -55.66 -111.03
N VAL A 298 -64.76 -55.92 -109.74
CA VAL A 298 -63.61 -55.74 -108.77
C VAL A 298 -63.52 -54.39 -108.02
N GLU A 299 -63.63 -54.41 -106.67
CA GLU A 299 -63.34 -53.32 -105.72
C GLU A 299 -63.07 -53.86 -104.28
N PRO A 300 -62.16 -53.25 -103.46
CA PRO A 300 -61.94 -53.61 -102.03
C PRO A 300 -61.86 -52.40 -101.04
N GLU A 301 -61.98 -52.63 -99.73
CA GLU A 301 -61.98 -51.56 -98.69
C GLU A 301 -61.12 -51.86 -97.41
N ASP A 302 -60.42 -50.80 -96.95
CA ASP A 302 -59.93 -50.42 -95.60
C ASP A 302 -58.85 -51.13 -94.73
N ILE A 303 -58.23 -50.33 -93.84
CA ILE A 303 -57.08 -50.61 -92.93
C ILE A 303 -57.22 -49.81 -91.60
N PRO A 304 -57.08 -50.39 -90.37
CA PRO A 304 -56.22 -49.70 -89.36
C PRO A 304 -55.60 -50.49 -88.16
N ARG A 305 -54.34 -50.11 -87.85
CA ARG A 305 -53.69 -49.79 -86.52
C ARG A 305 -53.96 -50.59 -85.21
N LYS A 306 -52.85 -50.92 -84.51
CA LYS A 306 -52.65 -51.11 -83.02
C LYS A 306 -51.14 -51.38 -82.75
N ARG A 307 -50.50 -51.25 -81.56
CA ARG A 307 -50.74 -50.45 -80.33
C ARG A 307 -49.44 -50.42 -79.46
N TRP A 308 -49.08 -49.24 -78.92
CA TRP A 308 -48.64 -48.98 -77.52
C TRP A 308 -47.33 -49.51 -76.84
N TRP A 309 -46.61 -48.55 -76.24
CA TRP A 309 -45.98 -48.50 -74.88
C TRP A 309 -44.65 -49.20 -74.47
N HIS A 310 -43.91 -48.46 -73.62
CA HIS A 310 -42.96 -48.86 -72.53
C HIS A 310 -41.74 -49.74 -72.91
N LEU A 311 -40.56 -49.57 -72.31
CA LEU A 311 -40.19 -49.87 -70.90
C LEU A 311 -39.01 -48.95 -70.44
N TRP A 312 -38.96 -48.61 -69.14
CA TRP A 312 -37.88 -48.95 -68.16
C TRP A 312 -36.48 -48.46 -68.53
#